data_AF-A0A9X0CCT2-F1
#
_entry.id   AF-A0A9X0CCT2-F1
#
_cell.length_a   1.000
_cell.length_b   1.000
_cell.length_c   1.000
_cell.angle_alpha   90.00
_cell.angle_beta   90.00
_cell.angle_gamma   90.00
#
_symmetry.space_group_name_H-M   'P 1'
#
loop_
_entity.id
_entity.type
_entity.pdbx_description
1 polymer ?
#
loop_
_entity_poly.entity_id
_entity_poly.type
_entity_poly.pdbx_seq_one_letter_code
_entity_poly.pdbx_strand_id
1 'polypeptide(L)'
;MADLFYPDNPKREARMYELVDDVGTLVNDLVNDAGDIKRLFAKVDVIVREMYSHISVPIPSSHMKKFEFHGWVLTMTDILEPLVALPVVNSALQQCAVAWLLREGRIGEAAFYDLIEGLTWLKVGVKAGTIIFAVGLNLATDAITGAVKRSKLRDAIHGAVQPRIQMKKAAIINGMLRAKLNTIVDSFGMMKQIGYTQQQLDGAQRNIAAEFVTEVS
;
A
#
# COMPACT_ATOMS: atom_id res chain seq x y z
N MET A 1 -27.85 -7.14 34.15
CA MET A 1 -29.10 -6.41 33.81
C MET A 1 -28.94 -5.39 32.68
N ALA A 2 -27.76 -4.77 32.48
CA ALA A 2 -27.56 -3.79 31.39
C ALA A 2 -27.74 -4.37 29.97
N ASP A 3 -27.35 -5.62 29.71
CA ASP A 3 -27.48 -6.22 28.36
C ASP A 3 -28.93 -6.52 27.95
N LEU A 4 -29.87 -6.66 28.89
CA LEU A 4 -31.27 -6.94 28.60
C LEU A 4 -31.94 -5.78 27.84
N PHE A 5 -31.53 -4.54 28.13
CA PHE A 5 -32.03 -3.33 27.46
C PHE A 5 -31.22 -2.93 26.22
N TYR A 6 -30.09 -3.60 25.97
CA TYR A 6 -29.21 -3.33 24.83
C TYR A 6 -28.72 -4.63 24.17
N PRO A 7 -29.63 -5.50 23.70
CA PRO A 7 -29.31 -6.87 23.24
C PRO A 7 -28.40 -6.91 22.00
N ASP A 8 -28.29 -5.80 21.28
CA ASP A 8 -27.44 -5.66 20.09
C ASP A 8 -25.98 -5.31 20.41
N ASN A 9 -25.64 -4.94 21.65
CA ASN A 9 -24.26 -4.56 22.01
C ASN A 9 -23.24 -5.66 21.67
N PRO A 10 -23.49 -6.95 21.95
CA PRO A 10 -22.60 -8.04 21.52
C PRO A 10 -22.38 -8.07 19.99
N LYS A 11 -23.43 -7.81 19.19
CA LYS A 11 -23.31 -7.78 17.73
C LYS A 11 -22.48 -6.59 17.25
N ARG A 12 -22.64 -5.42 17.87
CA ARG A 12 -21.83 -4.23 17.54
C ARG A 12 -20.37 -4.41 17.93
N GLU A 13 -20.13 -5.05 19.07
CA GLU A 13 -18.78 -5.41 19.51
C GLU A 13 -18.12 -6.39 18.53
N ALA A 14 -18.81 -7.45 18.12
CA ALA A 14 -18.32 -8.35 17.08
C ALA A 14 -18.03 -7.61 15.76
N ARG A 15 -18.95 -6.76 15.29
CA ARG A 15 -18.78 -5.98 14.06
C ARG A 15 -17.57 -5.05 14.12
N MET A 16 -17.31 -4.46 15.29
CA MET A 16 -16.14 -3.62 15.49
C MET A 16 -14.85 -4.44 15.43
N TYR A 17 -14.80 -5.62 16.06
CA TYR A 17 -13.63 -6.50 15.93
C TYR A 17 -13.38 -6.92 14.49
N GLU A 18 -14.42 -7.27 13.73
CA GLU A 18 -14.30 -7.55 12.29
C GLU A 18 -13.69 -6.36 11.53
N LEU A 19 -14.15 -5.13 11.80
CA LEU A 19 -13.63 -3.94 11.13
C LEU A 19 -12.15 -3.67 11.47
N VAL A 20 -11.75 -3.94 12.70
CA VAL A 20 -10.35 -3.83 13.13
C VAL A 20 -9.48 -4.87 12.46
N ASP A 21 -9.95 -6.11 12.40
CA ASP A 21 -9.24 -7.20 11.74
C ASP A 21 -9.13 -6.94 10.22
N ASP A 22 -10.19 -6.43 9.59
CA ASP A 22 -10.18 -5.99 8.19
C ASP A 22 -9.13 -4.89 7.95
N VAL A 23 -9.12 -3.84 8.77
CA VAL A 23 -8.13 -2.75 8.67
C VAL A 23 -6.73 -3.29 8.90
N GLY A 24 -6.55 -4.17 9.88
CA GLY A 24 -5.25 -4.74 10.20
C GLY A 24 -4.71 -5.64 9.09
N THR A 25 -5.58 -6.45 8.48
CA THR A 25 -5.26 -7.27 7.31
C THR A 25 -4.83 -6.37 6.15
N LEU A 26 -5.62 -5.34 5.82
CA LEU A 26 -5.30 -4.41 4.74
C LEU A 26 -3.97 -3.69 4.95
N VAL A 27 -3.64 -3.28 6.18
CA VAL A 27 -2.35 -2.63 6.46
C VAL A 27 -1.18 -3.60 6.30
N ASN A 28 -1.35 -4.86 6.74
CA ASN A 28 -0.33 -5.89 6.51
C ASN A 28 -0.19 -6.22 5.02
N ASP A 29 -1.27 -6.16 4.23
CA ASP A 29 -1.21 -6.28 2.77
C ASP A 29 -0.42 -5.12 2.16
N LEU A 30 -0.65 -3.88 2.59
CA LEU A 30 0.12 -2.71 2.13
C LEU A 30 1.62 -2.83 2.45
N VAL A 31 1.96 -3.40 3.61
CA VAL A 31 3.35 -3.72 3.97
C VAL A 31 3.98 -4.69 2.97
N ASN A 32 3.26 -5.75 2.62
CA ASN A 32 3.73 -6.77 1.67
C ASN A 32 3.86 -6.17 0.26
N ASP A 33 2.86 -5.39 -0.15
CA ASP A 33 2.83 -4.66 -1.40
C ASP A 33 4.04 -3.71 -1.51
N ALA A 34 4.39 -2.99 -0.45
CA ALA A 34 5.58 -2.14 -0.43
C ALA A 34 6.86 -2.92 -0.75
N GLY A 35 7.02 -4.11 -0.16
CA GLY A 35 8.16 -4.98 -0.39
C GLY A 35 8.21 -5.52 -1.82
N ASP A 36 7.07 -5.99 -2.34
CA ASP A 36 6.94 -6.56 -3.67
C ASP A 36 7.12 -5.51 -4.77
N ILE A 37 6.47 -4.35 -4.61
CA ILE A 37 6.59 -3.22 -5.53
C ILE A 37 8.07 -2.81 -5.63
N LYS A 38 8.74 -2.60 -4.49
CA LYS A 38 10.17 -2.23 -4.49
C LYS A 38 11.03 -3.27 -5.23
N ARG A 39 10.74 -4.56 -5.05
CA ARG A 39 11.43 -5.66 -5.74
C ARG A 39 11.17 -5.62 -7.24
N LEU A 40 9.93 -5.40 -7.66
CA LEU A 40 9.55 -5.34 -9.07
C LEU A 40 10.16 -4.14 -9.78
N PHE A 41 10.16 -2.96 -9.16
CA PHE A 41 10.88 -1.79 -9.67
C PHE A 41 12.37 -2.08 -9.89
N ALA A 42 13.03 -2.70 -8.90
CA ALA A 42 14.43 -3.11 -9.03
C ALA A 42 14.64 -4.17 -10.13
N LYS A 43 13.70 -5.10 -10.29
CA LYS A 43 13.77 -6.14 -11.33
C LYS A 43 13.67 -5.53 -12.74
N VAL A 44 12.76 -4.57 -12.95
CA VAL A 44 12.67 -3.84 -14.22
C VAL A 44 13.97 -3.09 -14.50
N ASP A 45 14.54 -2.42 -13.51
CA ASP A 45 15.83 -1.71 -13.66
C ASP A 45 16.95 -2.65 -14.10
N VAL A 46 17.11 -3.78 -13.41
CA VAL A 46 18.12 -4.79 -13.78
C VAL A 46 17.93 -5.27 -15.22
N ILE A 47 16.69 -5.60 -15.61
CA ILE A 47 16.40 -6.08 -16.97
C ILE A 47 16.73 -5.03 -18.02
N VAL A 48 16.31 -3.77 -17.82
CA VAL A 48 16.58 -2.69 -18.77
C VAL A 48 18.09 -2.47 -18.92
N ARG A 49 18.85 -2.46 -17.81
CA ARG A 49 20.31 -2.32 -17.84
C ARG A 49 20.99 -3.45 -18.60
N GLU A 50 20.58 -4.69 -18.33
CA GLU A 50 21.08 -5.86 -19.06
C GLU A 50 20.79 -5.73 -20.55
N MET A 51 19.61 -5.22 -20.92
CA MET A 51 19.23 -5.07 -22.32
C MET A 51 20.12 -4.06 -23.06
N TYR A 52 20.39 -2.89 -22.48
CA TYR A 52 21.33 -1.93 -23.07
C TYR A 52 22.75 -2.47 -23.15
N SER A 53 23.22 -3.16 -22.09
CA SER A 53 24.54 -3.78 -22.09
C SER A 53 24.69 -4.83 -23.18
N HIS A 54 23.66 -5.64 -23.44
CA HIS A 54 23.68 -6.71 -24.44
C HIS A 54 23.82 -6.16 -25.88
N ILE A 55 23.27 -4.98 -26.16
CA ILE A 55 23.43 -4.30 -27.45
C ILE A 55 24.65 -3.37 -27.49
N SER A 56 25.53 -3.42 -26.48
CA SER A 56 26.75 -2.59 -26.35
C SER A 56 26.50 -1.08 -26.42
N VAL A 57 25.32 -0.63 -25.98
CA VAL A 57 24.97 0.79 -25.90
C VAL A 57 25.08 1.23 -24.43
N PRO A 58 25.75 2.35 -24.11
CA PRO A 58 25.81 2.85 -22.75
C PRO A 58 24.40 3.17 -22.25
N ILE A 59 24.07 2.74 -21.03
CA ILE A 59 22.82 3.07 -20.37
C ILE A 59 22.76 4.59 -20.18
N PRO A 60 21.77 5.30 -20.75
CA PRO A 60 21.70 6.75 -20.55
C PRO A 60 21.47 7.09 -19.07
N SER A 61 22.27 8.02 -18.55
CA SER A 61 22.24 8.45 -17.14
C SER A 61 20.95 9.14 -16.73
N SER A 62 20.18 9.65 -17.71
CA SER A 62 18.83 10.17 -17.48
C SER A 62 17.91 9.12 -16.88
N HIS A 63 18.10 7.83 -17.20
CA HIS A 63 17.12 6.79 -16.91
C HIS A 63 16.93 6.41 -15.46
N MET A 64 17.64 6.97 -14.47
CA MET A 64 17.48 6.53 -13.08
C MET A 64 16.84 7.62 -12.23
N LYS A 65 15.59 7.40 -11.81
CA LYS A 65 14.90 8.26 -10.85
C LYS A 65 14.91 7.64 -9.47
N LYS A 66 15.14 8.51 -8.48
CA LYS A 66 14.89 8.20 -7.08
C LYS A 66 13.59 8.86 -6.69
N PHE A 67 12.72 8.06 -6.10
CA PHE A 67 11.49 8.51 -5.53
C PHE A 67 11.51 8.21 -4.04
N GLU A 68 11.33 9.23 -3.22
CA GLU A 68 11.45 9.12 -1.78
C GLU A 68 10.14 9.51 -1.11
N PHE A 69 9.65 8.60 -0.27
CA PHE A 69 8.52 8.84 0.61
C PHE A 69 8.98 8.64 2.06
N HIS A 70 9.23 9.74 2.77
CA HIS A 70 9.51 9.71 4.21
C HIS A 70 10.63 8.70 4.59
N GLY A 71 11.68 8.61 3.77
CA GLY A 71 12.79 7.68 3.97
C GLY A 71 12.60 6.26 3.41
N TRP A 72 11.44 5.94 2.81
CA TRP A 72 11.29 4.81 1.90
C TRP A 72 11.67 5.23 0.49
N VAL A 73 12.80 4.70 0.01
CA VAL A 73 13.36 5.04 -1.30
C VAL A 73 13.02 3.94 -2.31
N LEU A 74 12.37 4.36 -3.38
CA LEU A 74 12.23 3.64 -4.64
C LEU A 74 13.28 4.16 -5.61
N THR A 75 14.04 3.24 -6.20
CA THR A 75 14.93 3.55 -7.30
C THR A 75 14.36 2.86 -8.52
N MET A 76 14.12 3.62 -9.58
CA MET A 76 13.40 3.15 -10.75
C MET A 76 13.99 3.71 -12.03
N THR A 77 13.71 3.03 -13.12
CA THR A 77 14.02 3.54 -14.45
C THR A 77 13.02 4.60 -14.88
N ASP A 78 13.42 5.63 -15.65
CA ASP A 78 12.57 6.74 -16.14
C ASP A 78 11.26 6.28 -16.79
N ILE A 79 11.30 5.13 -17.47
CA ILE A 79 10.13 4.48 -18.07
C ILE A 79 8.97 4.30 -17.06
N LEU A 80 9.27 4.10 -15.78
CA LEU A 80 8.26 3.89 -14.75
C LEU A 80 7.81 5.21 -14.10
N GLU A 81 8.46 6.34 -14.39
CA GLU A 81 8.07 7.64 -13.82
C GLU A 81 6.61 7.99 -14.10
N PRO A 82 6.07 7.83 -15.33
CA PRO A 82 4.68 8.16 -15.61
C PRO A 82 3.70 7.34 -14.77
N LEU A 83 4.03 6.10 -14.40
CA LEU A 83 3.21 5.28 -13.51
C LEU A 83 3.15 5.89 -12.11
N VAL A 84 4.31 6.30 -11.58
CA VAL A 84 4.45 6.82 -10.21
C VAL A 84 3.96 8.27 -10.10
N ALA A 85 4.02 9.03 -11.20
CA ALA A 85 3.54 10.40 -11.29
C ALA A 85 2.00 10.51 -11.23
N LEU A 86 1.28 9.41 -11.49
CA LEU A 86 -0.18 9.40 -11.37
C LEU A 86 -0.59 9.62 -9.90
N PRO A 87 -1.44 10.62 -9.58
CA PRO A 87 -1.78 10.95 -8.20
C PRO A 87 -2.35 9.77 -7.39
N VAL A 88 -3.13 8.91 -8.05
CA VAL A 88 -3.73 7.73 -7.41
C VAL A 88 -2.68 6.69 -7.03
N VAL A 89 -1.68 6.46 -7.88
CA VAL A 89 -0.55 5.57 -7.61
C VAL A 89 0.35 6.18 -6.56
N ASN A 90 0.66 7.46 -6.70
CA ASN A 90 1.48 8.19 -5.73
C ASN A 90 0.92 8.08 -4.31
N SER A 91 -0.38 8.33 -4.15
CA SER A 91 -1.07 8.20 -2.88
C SER A 91 -1.02 6.77 -2.36
N ALA A 92 -1.29 5.76 -3.20
CA ALA A 92 -1.24 4.35 -2.80
C ALA A 92 0.18 3.90 -2.38
N LEU A 93 1.21 4.38 -3.06
CA LEU A 93 2.62 4.15 -2.72
C LEU A 93 3.00 4.83 -1.40
N GLN A 94 2.47 6.01 -1.12
CA GLN A 94 2.66 6.68 0.16
C GLN A 94 2.06 5.85 1.31
N GLN A 95 0.88 5.24 1.13
CA GLN A 95 0.30 4.36 2.16
C GLN A 95 1.15 3.11 2.40
N CYS A 96 1.65 2.47 1.32
CA CYS A 96 2.63 1.39 1.39
C CYS A 96 3.90 1.81 2.16
N ALA A 97 4.44 2.98 1.83
CA ALA A 97 5.65 3.51 2.47
C ALA A 97 5.45 3.69 3.97
N VAL A 98 4.35 4.33 4.40
CA VAL A 98 4.06 4.55 5.81
C VAL A 98 3.83 3.22 6.54
N ALA A 99 3.06 2.30 5.98
CA ALA A 99 2.84 0.98 6.58
C ALA A 99 4.16 0.19 6.73
N TRP A 100 5.01 0.21 5.71
CA TRP A 100 6.34 -0.41 5.75
C TRP A 100 7.25 0.26 6.79
N LEU A 101 7.30 1.59 6.82
CA LEU A 101 8.12 2.33 7.81
C LEU A 101 7.69 2.05 9.24
N LEU A 102 6.38 1.89 9.48
CA LEU A 102 5.86 1.49 10.79
C LEU A 102 6.38 0.10 11.15
N ARG A 103 6.25 -0.88 10.25
CA ARG A 103 6.76 -2.25 10.48
C ARG A 103 8.25 -2.27 10.82
N GLU A 104 9.05 -1.49 10.11
CA GLU A 104 10.49 -1.41 10.33
C GLU A 104 10.88 -0.59 11.57
N GLY A 105 9.90 -0.06 12.33
CA GLY A 105 10.15 0.77 13.52
C GLY A 105 10.77 2.12 13.20
N ARG A 106 10.68 2.58 11.95
CA ARG A 106 11.26 3.85 11.48
C ARG A 106 10.35 5.05 11.71
N ILE A 107 9.05 4.80 11.91
CA ILE A 107 8.09 5.79 12.41
C ILE A 107 7.36 5.22 13.62
N GLY A 108 6.90 6.10 14.51
CA GLY A 108 6.06 5.73 15.65
C GLY A 108 4.59 5.62 15.28
N GLU A 109 3.78 5.10 16.21
CA GLU A 109 2.33 4.97 16.07
C GLU A 109 1.64 6.30 15.70
N ALA A 110 2.11 7.42 16.25
CA ALA A 110 1.55 8.75 15.97
C ALA A 110 1.57 9.10 14.48
N ALA A 111 2.69 8.87 13.80
CA ALA A 111 2.81 9.12 12.36
C ALA A 111 1.96 8.15 11.52
N PHE A 112 1.67 6.96 12.04
CA PHE A 112 0.73 6.04 11.42
C PHE A 112 -0.73 6.43 11.68
N TYR A 113 -1.06 7.02 12.82
CA TYR A 113 -2.42 7.52 13.08
C TYR A 113 -2.84 8.60 12.07
N ASP A 114 -1.91 9.44 11.62
CA ASP A 114 -2.18 10.40 10.54
C ASP A 114 -2.60 9.71 9.23
N LEU A 115 -2.05 8.53 8.93
CA LEU A 115 -2.42 7.73 7.75
C LEU A 115 -3.83 7.15 7.84
N ILE A 116 -4.25 6.72 9.02
CA ILE A 116 -5.56 6.11 9.25
C ILE A 116 -6.60 7.11 9.77
N GLU A 117 -6.42 8.40 9.48
CA GLU A 117 -7.32 9.49 9.87
C GLU A 117 -7.61 9.57 11.39
N GLY A 118 -6.60 9.25 12.20
CA GLY A 118 -6.66 9.46 13.64
C GLY A 118 -7.64 8.54 14.36
N LEU A 119 -7.72 7.26 13.99
CA LEU A 119 -8.45 6.24 14.76
C LEU A 119 -7.88 6.07 16.18
N THR A 120 -8.20 7.00 17.08
CA THR A 120 -7.62 7.11 18.44
C THR A 120 -8.00 5.96 19.38
N TRP A 121 -9.07 5.22 19.07
CA TRP A 121 -9.48 4.03 19.81
C TRP A 121 -8.75 2.77 19.33
N LEU A 122 -8.07 2.81 18.19
CA LEU A 122 -7.24 1.73 17.69
C LEU A 122 -5.86 1.84 18.34
N LYS A 123 -5.35 0.74 18.87
CA LYS A 123 -3.96 0.63 19.31
C LYS A 123 -3.20 -0.16 18.26
N VAL A 124 -2.04 0.35 17.88
CA VAL A 124 -1.19 -0.26 16.87
C VAL A 124 0.13 -0.61 17.53
N GLY A 125 0.66 -1.78 17.28
CA GLY A 125 1.97 -2.16 17.78
C GLY A 125 2.71 -2.99 16.76
N VAL A 126 4.03 -3.08 16.89
CA VAL A 126 4.83 -3.98 16.08
C VAL A 126 5.41 -5.06 16.99
N LYS A 127 5.17 -6.32 16.65
CA LYS A 127 5.72 -7.47 17.37
C LYS A 127 6.28 -8.47 16.37
N ALA A 128 7.55 -8.81 16.53
CA ALA A 128 8.26 -9.74 15.64
C ALA A 128 8.13 -9.40 14.14
N GLY A 129 8.09 -8.11 13.80
CA GLY A 129 7.95 -7.65 12.42
C GLY A 129 6.52 -7.71 11.85
N THR A 130 5.51 -8.04 12.66
CA THR A 130 4.09 -7.97 12.28
C THR A 130 3.43 -6.77 12.94
N ILE A 131 2.59 -6.04 12.18
CA ILE A 131 1.77 -4.97 12.73
C ILE A 131 0.54 -5.61 13.36
N ILE A 132 0.39 -5.42 14.68
CA ILE A 132 -0.73 -5.90 15.48
C ILE A 132 -1.67 -4.73 15.76
N PHE A 133 -2.95 -5.00 15.60
CA PHE A 133 -4.03 -4.06 15.89
C PHE A 133 -4.82 -4.57 17.10
N ALA A 134 -5.08 -3.67 18.04
CA ALA A 134 -5.87 -3.96 19.22
C ALA A 134 -6.91 -2.87 19.45
N VAL A 135 -8.07 -3.26 19.94
CA VAL A 135 -9.10 -2.31 20.33
C VAL A 135 -8.71 -1.69 21.68
N GLY A 136 -8.47 -0.39 21.68
CA GLY A 136 -8.15 0.42 22.87
C GLY A 136 -9.37 0.92 23.63
N LEU A 137 -10.57 0.38 23.39
CA LEU A 137 -11.83 0.78 24.04
C LEU A 137 -11.96 0.31 25.48
N ASN A 138 -10.95 0.58 26.31
CA ASN A 138 -10.99 0.46 27.77
C ASN A 138 -12.07 1.36 28.42
N LEU A 139 -12.91 2.02 27.62
CA LEU A 139 -14.02 2.86 28.06
C LEU A 139 -15.39 2.34 27.62
N ALA A 140 -15.49 1.36 26.71
CA ALA A 140 -16.77 0.78 26.27
C ALA A 140 -17.05 -0.58 26.92
N THR A 141 -16.02 -1.38 27.17
CA THR A 141 -16.10 -2.64 27.94
C THR A 141 -16.27 -2.39 29.44
N ASP A 142 -15.67 -1.31 29.97
CA ASP A 142 -15.80 -0.88 31.37
C ASP A 142 -17.00 0.05 31.61
N ALA A 143 -17.79 0.36 30.58
CA ALA A 143 -18.96 1.23 30.72
C ALA A 143 -20.05 0.52 31.55
N ILE A 144 -20.30 1.04 32.75
CA ILE A 144 -21.30 0.53 33.71
C ILE A 144 -22.73 0.49 33.10
N THR A 145 -23.01 1.28 32.06
CA THR A 145 -24.33 1.36 31.41
C THR A 145 -24.28 0.94 29.93
N GLY A 146 -25.24 0.11 29.53
CA GLY A 146 -25.35 -0.40 28.15
C GLY A 146 -25.59 0.69 27.10
N ALA A 147 -26.15 1.85 27.47
CA ALA A 147 -26.32 3.01 26.60
C ALA A 147 -24.98 3.62 26.18
N VAL A 148 -24.06 3.81 27.14
CA VAL A 148 -22.73 4.37 26.90
C VAL A 148 -21.90 3.41 26.05
N LYS A 149 -21.95 2.11 26.35
CA LYS A 149 -21.33 1.07 25.52
C LYS A 149 -21.85 1.12 24.07
N ARG A 150 -23.17 1.22 23.88
CA ARG A 150 -23.79 1.34 22.55
C ARG A 150 -23.28 2.54 21.77
N SER A 151 -23.20 3.73 22.39
CA SER A 151 -22.72 4.95 21.73
C SER A 151 -21.28 4.79 21.27
N LYS A 152 -20.39 4.36 22.18
CA LYS A 152 -18.96 4.17 21.87
C LYS A 152 -18.72 3.14 20.76
N LEU A 153 -19.45 2.02 20.78
CA LEU A 153 -19.37 1.02 19.72
C LEU A 153 -19.84 1.58 18.37
N ARG A 154 -20.92 2.36 18.36
CA ARG A 154 -21.41 3.02 17.14
C ARG A 154 -20.39 4.01 16.58
N ASP A 155 -19.80 4.83 17.44
CA ASP A 155 -18.81 5.83 17.05
C ASP A 155 -17.53 5.17 16.52
N ALA A 156 -17.06 4.09 17.17
CA ALA A 156 -15.93 3.29 16.70
C ALA A 156 -16.21 2.64 15.34
N ILE A 157 -17.39 2.02 15.16
CA ILE A 157 -17.79 1.42 13.88
C ILE A 157 -17.81 2.48 12.78
N HIS A 158 -18.44 3.64 13.01
CA HIS A 158 -18.50 4.70 12.00
C HIS A 158 -17.12 5.27 11.69
N GLY A 159 -16.29 5.47 12.72
CA GLY A 159 -14.91 5.94 12.53
C GLY A 159 -14.09 4.98 11.67
N ALA A 160 -14.26 3.66 11.83
CA ALA A 160 -13.50 2.66 11.07
C ALA A 160 -13.84 2.59 9.57
N VAL A 161 -15.00 3.10 9.14
CA VAL A 161 -15.48 2.92 7.76
C VAL A 161 -14.56 3.61 6.75
N GLN A 162 -14.21 4.89 6.99
CA GLN A 162 -13.40 5.63 6.03
C GLN A 162 -11.98 5.05 5.91
N PRO A 163 -11.24 4.85 7.01
CA PRO A 163 -9.90 4.26 6.95
C PRO A 163 -9.89 2.91 6.23
N ARG A 164 -10.90 2.06 6.46
CA ARG A 164 -11.06 0.80 5.71
C ARG A 164 -11.23 1.03 4.21
N ILE A 165 -12.05 1.99 3.78
CA ILE A 165 -12.24 2.32 2.36
C ILE A 165 -10.92 2.79 1.75
N GLN A 166 -10.19 3.66 2.43
CA GLN A 166 -8.92 4.20 1.95
C GLN A 166 -7.85 3.12 1.81
N MET A 167 -7.65 2.31 2.85
CA MET A 167 -6.68 1.22 2.83
C MET A 167 -7.03 0.19 1.74
N LYS A 168 -8.33 -0.13 1.58
CA LYS A 168 -8.79 -1.02 0.51
C LYS A 168 -8.54 -0.43 -0.88
N LYS A 169 -8.78 0.87 -1.07
CA LYS A 169 -8.50 1.56 -2.33
C LYS A 169 -6.99 1.50 -2.66
N ALA A 170 -6.14 1.77 -1.68
CA ALA A 170 -4.69 1.67 -1.87
C ALA A 170 -4.25 0.23 -2.21
N ALA A 171 -4.77 -0.77 -1.50
CA ALA A 171 -4.46 -2.18 -1.79
C ALA A 171 -4.86 -2.58 -3.23
N ILE A 172 -6.02 -2.13 -3.73
CA ILE A 172 -6.44 -2.37 -5.11
C ILE A 172 -5.48 -1.72 -6.11
N ILE A 173 -5.14 -0.44 -5.92
CA ILE A 173 -4.25 0.31 -6.82
C ILE A 173 -2.84 -0.32 -6.81
N ASN A 174 -2.33 -0.69 -5.64
CA ASN A 174 -1.04 -1.35 -5.51
C ASN A 174 -1.04 -2.75 -6.16
N GLY A 175 -2.14 -3.49 -6.06
CA GLY A 175 -2.37 -4.73 -6.81
C GLY A 175 -2.28 -4.52 -8.33
N MET A 176 -2.95 -3.49 -8.85
CA MET A 176 -2.89 -3.13 -10.27
C MET A 176 -1.46 -2.73 -10.71
N LEU A 177 -0.78 -1.91 -9.91
CA LEU A 177 0.61 -1.53 -10.18
C LEU A 177 1.53 -2.76 -10.23
N ARG A 178 1.40 -3.68 -9.27
CA ARG A 178 2.18 -4.94 -9.27
C ARG A 178 1.90 -5.77 -10.53
N ALA A 179 0.63 -5.90 -10.93
CA ALA A 179 0.27 -6.60 -12.15
C ALA A 179 0.94 -5.96 -13.38
N LYS A 180 0.86 -4.63 -13.53
CA LYS A 180 1.51 -3.93 -14.65
C LYS A 180 3.03 -4.08 -14.63
N LEU A 181 3.67 -3.97 -13.47
CA LEU A 181 5.12 -4.20 -13.33
C LEU A 181 5.52 -5.62 -13.73
N ASN A 182 4.74 -6.64 -13.38
CA ASN A 182 4.98 -8.00 -13.86
C ASN A 182 4.85 -8.11 -15.38
N THR A 183 3.80 -7.51 -15.98
CA THR A 183 3.66 -7.48 -17.44
C THR A 183 4.85 -6.81 -18.13
N ILE A 184 5.41 -5.74 -17.55
CA ILE A 184 6.61 -5.07 -18.07
C ILE A 184 7.82 -6.01 -18.00
N VAL A 185 8.02 -6.65 -16.84
CA VAL A 185 9.09 -7.64 -16.64
C VAL A 185 9.01 -8.77 -17.67
N ASP A 186 7.82 -9.32 -17.89
CA ASP A 186 7.61 -10.42 -18.83
C ASP A 186 7.82 -9.96 -20.28
N SER A 187 7.32 -8.77 -20.63
CA SER A 187 7.45 -8.19 -21.96
C SER A 187 8.92 -7.94 -22.33
N PHE A 188 9.71 -7.37 -21.41
CA PHE A 188 11.15 -7.21 -21.63
C PHE A 188 11.90 -8.54 -21.62
N GLY A 189 11.48 -9.51 -20.81
CA GLY A 189 11.99 -10.88 -20.86
C GLY A 189 11.80 -11.52 -22.23
N MET A 190 10.61 -11.39 -22.82
CA MET A 190 10.31 -11.89 -24.17
C MET A 190 11.11 -11.16 -25.24
N MET A 191 11.18 -9.82 -25.19
CA MET A 191 12.01 -9.04 -26.11
C MET A 191 13.46 -9.52 -26.10
N LYS A 192 14.00 -9.79 -24.90
CA LYS A 192 15.37 -10.29 -24.74
C LYS A 192 15.60 -11.64 -25.43
N GLN A 193 14.60 -12.53 -25.43
CA GLN A 193 14.70 -13.85 -26.06
C GLN A 193 14.63 -13.82 -27.58
N ILE A 194 13.79 -12.93 -28.15
CA ILE A 194 13.59 -12.86 -29.61
C ILE A 194 14.60 -11.95 -30.33
N GLY A 195 15.41 -11.20 -29.58
CA GLY A 195 16.31 -10.19 -30.09
C GLY A 195 15.61 -8.84 -30.30
N TYR A 196 16.36 -7.76 -30.10
CA TYR A 196 15.82 -6.39 -30.08
C TYR A 196 16.88 -5.39 -30.53
N THR A 197 16.40 -4.28 -31.08
CA THR A 197 17.21 -3.10 -31.43
C THR A 197 17.06 -2.02 -30.36
N GLN A 198 17.98 -1.05 -30.34
CA GLN A 198 17.86 0.13 -29.49
C GLN A 198 16.51 0.85 -29.71
N GLN A 199 16.08 1.01 -30.97
CA GLN A 199 14.83 1.71 -31.30
C GLN A 199 13.59 0.99 -30.76
N GLN A 200 13.59 -0.35 -30.73
CA GLN A 200 12.52 -1.14 -30.12
C GLN A 200 12.52 -1.04 -28.60
N LEU A 201 13.70 -1.02 -27.97
CA LEU A 201 13.83 -0.82 -26.53
C LEU A 201 13.31 0.57 -26.12
N ASP A 202 13.74 1.61 -26.83
CA ASP A 202 13.30 3.00 -26.61
C ASP A 202 11.80 3.20 -26.96
N GLY A 203 11.25 2.37 -27.86
CA GLY A 203 9.83 2.37 -28.24
C GLY A 203 8.94 1.69 -27.21
N ALA A 204 9.31 0.48 -26.76
CA ALA A 204 8.62 -0.24 -25.70
C ALA A 204 8.60 0.59 -24.40
N GLN A 205 9.68 1.30 -24.13
CA GLN A 205 9.74 2.26 -23.02
C GLN A 205 8.68 3.36 -23.11
N ARG A 206 8.49 3.97 -24.28
CA ARG A 206 7.49 5.03 -24.46
C ARG A 206 6.05 4.53 -24.35
N ASN A 207 5.78 3.30 -24.76
CA ASN A 207 4.42 2.74 -24.78
C ASN A 207 3.93 2.27 -23.41
N ILE A 208 4.82 1.76 -22.56
CA ILE A 208 4.50 1.33 -21.19
C ILE A 208 3.87 2.46 -20.35
N ALA A 209 4.35 3.69 -20.55
CA ALA A 209 3.82 4.88 -19.90
C ALA A 209 2.40 5.24 -20.38
N ALA A 210 2.11 5.07 -21.66
CA ALA A 210 0.85 5.47 -22.27
C ALA A 210 -0.30 4.52 -21.91
N GLU A 211 -0.04 3.20 -21.88
CA GLU A 211 -1.08 2.19 -21.66
C GLU A 211 -1.65 2.20 -20.23
N PHE A 212 -0.83 2.51 -19.22
CA PHE A 212 -1.32 2.50 -17.86
C PHE A 212 -2.22 3.71 -17.55
N VAL A 213 -1.96 4.88 -18.14
CA VAL A 213 -2.84 6.06 -17.96
C VAL A 213 -4.28 5.75 -18.38
N THR A 214 -4.47 4.99 -19.46
CA THR A 214 -5.80 4.54 -19.91
C THR A 214 -6.49 3.53 -19.01
N GLU A 215 -5.74 2.77 -18.19
CA GLU A 215 -6.30 1.73 -17.31
C GLU A 215 -6.78 2.28 -15.95
N VAL A 216 -6.29 3.45 -15.53
CA VAL A 216 -6.60 4.09 -14.23
C VAL A 216 -7.36 5.42 -14.33
N SER A 217 -7.71 5.86 -15.55
CA SER A 217 -8.59 7.02 -15.83
C SER A 217 -10.06 6.61 -15.87
#